data_AF-A0AAN8AJ35-F1
#
_entry.id   AF-A0AAN8AJ35-F1
#
_cell.length_a   1.000
_cell.length_b   1.000
_cell.length_c   1.000
_cell.angle_alpha   90.00
_cell.angle_beta   90.00
_cell.angle_gamma   90.00
#
_symmetry.space_group_name_H-M   'P 1'
#
loop_
_entity.id
_entity.type
_entity.pdbx_description
1 polymer ?
#
loop_
_entity_poly.entity_id
_entity_poly.type
_entity_poly.pdbx_seq_one_letter_code
_entity_poly.pdbx_strand_id
1 'polypeptide(L)'
;MEKKAEGTVAIILLALIQGFPASGAVEVLPSINPAVVGNSVTLSLSPSTALNSGSWAVGGSLILTWTGAQQAVFPNHTGRATVDVQTGALTLTSVTVADSGDYTVQSTSPMLQASASLSVYELISNVMLTANQKDLVEFNSAAVLTCSVSSGSSLSFLWMNGSSEVTGSDRVQITDGNSTLTINNVTRYDKGPFSCRVINPVSNGISGPVNFTISYGPDNMALTVNGRNTTSFSAGSNLTLLCSAQSNPEAQLQWAFGGELLNTTGPLLELLIVGEKQSGSYSCLALNNHTNVNSNITTNIMIAKSPLSGSDRRAVDVGLLPLLLFVGFLSSWQGKL
;
A
#
# COMPACT_ATOMS: atom_id res chain seq x y z
N MET A 1 71.73 -60.11 -16.84
CA MET A 1 72.45 -59.25 -17.80
C MET A 1 71.39 -58.61 -18.68
N GLU A 2 70.62 -57.66 -18.18
CA GLU A 2 70.93 -56.24 -17.93
C GLU A 2 71.03 -55.40 -19.23
N LYS A 3 70.25 -54.31 -19.23
CA LYS A 3 70.16 -53.17 -20.16
C LYS A 3 69.24 -53.40 -21.39
N LYS A 4 68.34 -52.49 -21.77
CA LYS A 4 68.15 -51.09 -21.38
C LYS A 4 66.69 -50.71 -21.71
N ALA A 5 65.93 -50.22 -20.74
CA ALA A 5 64.65 -49.58 -21.01
C ALA A 5 64.92 -48.19 -21.61
N GLU A 6 64.41 -47.94 -22.82
CA GLU A 6 64.40 -46.60 -23.43
C GLU A 6 63.35 -45.75 -22.72
N GLY A 7 63.78 -45.02 -21.69
CA GLY A 7 63.01 -43.93 -21.12
C GLY A 7 62.96 -42.77 -22.12
N THR A 8 61.82 -42.59 -22.78
CA THR A 8 61.52 -41.34 -23.47
C THR A 8 61.25 -40.29 -22.39
N VAL A 9 62.25 -39.46 -22.12
CA VAL A 9 62.11 -38.27 -21.29
C VAL A 9 61.23 -37.29 -22.06
N ALA A 10 59.94 -37.24 -21.73
CA ALA A 10 59.08 -36.14 -22.13
C ALA A 10 59.57 -34.89 -21.40
N ILE A 11 60.38 -34.08 -22.07
CA ILE A 11 60.71 -32.72 -21.63
C ILE A 11 59.41 -31.93 -21.74
N ILE A 12 58.67 -31.85 -20.64
CA ILE A 12 57.61 -30.87 -20.47
C ILE A 12 58.32 -29.52 -20.44
N LEU A 13 58.39 -28.86 -21.60
CA LEU A 13 58.66 -27.43 -21.66
C LEU A 13 57.49 -26.75 -20.93
N LEU A 14 57.67 -26.54 -19.63
CA LEU A 14 56.97 -25.49 -18.91
C LEU A 14 57.33 -24.19 -19.61
N ALA A 15 56.47 -23.76 -20.53
CA ALA A 15 56.45 -22.39 -20.97
C ALA A 15 56.27 -21.56 -19.70
N LEU A 16 57.35 -20.90 -19.28
CA LEU A 16 57.28 -19.76 -18.38
C LEU A 16 56.30 -18.80 -19.03
N ILE A 17 55.06 -18.79 -18.52
CA ILE A 17 54.18 -17.64 -18.66
C ILE A 17 54.95 -16.55 -17.93
N GLN A 18 55.78 -15.82 -18.67
CA GLN A 18 56.26 -14.54 -18.19
C GLN A 18 54.99 -13.74 -18.01
N GLY A 19 54.56 -13.64 -16.75
CA GLY A 19 53.58 -12.67 -16.33
C GLY A 19 54.14 -11.33 -16.74
N PHE A 20 53.67 -10.82 -17.86
CA PHE A 20 53.80 -9.42 -18.18
C PHE A 20 53.24 -8.66 -16.98
N PRO A 21 53.93 -7.63 -16.48
CA PRO A 21 53.27 -6.72 -15.56
C PRO A 21 52.01 -6.21 -16.27
N ALA A 22 50.88 -6.17 -15.56
CA ALA A 22 49.65 -5.56 -16.05
C ALA A 22 49.95 -4.09 -16.36
N SER A 23 50.43 -3.82 -17.57
CA SER A 23 50.29 -2.52 -18.21
C SER A 23 48.79 -2.28 -18.25
N GLY A 24 48.32 -1.23 -17.58
CA GLY A 24 46.89 -0.98 -17.39
C GLY A 24 46.15 -1.19 -18.70
N ALA A 25 45.19 -2.12 -18.72
CA ALA A 25 44.40 -2.39 -19.90
C ALA A 25 43.74 -1.08 -20.34
N VAL A 26 43.83 -0.73 -21.62
CA VAL A 26 43.13 0.44 -22.14
C VAL A 26 41.64 0.14 -22.07
N GLU A 27 40.90 0.97 -21.36
CA GLU A 27 39.46 0.86 -21.19
C GLU A 27 38.74 1.88 -22.08
N VAL A 28 37.47 1.60 -22.39
CA VAL A 28 36.57 2.56 -23.02
C VAL A 28 35.73 3.21 -21.92
N LEU A 29 35.71 4.54 -21.88
CA LEU A 29 34.89 5.31 -20.95
C LEU A 29 33.87 6.15 -21.74
N PRO A 30 32.56 5.88 -21.57
CA PRO A 30 31.53 6.78 -22.05
C PRO A 30 31.53 8.10 -21.28
N SER A 31 31.31 9.21 -21.98
CA SER A 31 31.15 10.53 -21.36
C SER A 31 29.93 10.62 -20.45
N ILE A 32 28.87 9.84 -20.74
CA ILE A 32 27.63 9.74 -19.98
C ILE A 32 27.14 8.29 -20.07
N ASN A 33 26.85 7.67 -18.92
CA ASN A 33 26.22 6.35 -18.85
C ASN A 33 25.53 6.17 -17.48
N PRO A 34 24.19 5.98 -17.43
CA PRO A 34 23.27 5.91 -18.56
C PRO A 34 23.05 7.27 -19.25
N ALA A 35 22.84 7.25 -20.56
CA ALA A 35 22.48 8.42 -21.36
C ALA A 35 20.95 8.52 -21.53
N VAL A 36 20.47 9.73 -21.82
CA VAL A 36 19.08 10.01 -22.15
C VAL A 36 18.92 10.14 -23.66
N VAL A 37 17.77 9.71 -24.20
CA VAL A 37 17.41 9.92 -25.61
C VAL A 37 17.63 11.37 -26.01
N GLY A 38 18.33 11.58 -27.13
CA GLY A 38 18.69 12.90 -27.66
C GLY A 38 20.06 13.42 -27.21
N ASN A 39 20.73 12.81 -26.22
CA ASN A 39 22.08 13.21 -25.82
C ASN A 39 23.12 12.95 -26.93
N SER A 40 24.28 13.59 -26.79
CA SER A 40 25.50 13.24 -27.51
C SER A 40 26.46 12.53 -26.54
N VAL A 41 26.94 11.35 -26.91
CA VAL A 41 27.83 10.52 -26.08
C VAL A 41 29.16 10.34 -26.79
N THR A 42 30.26 10.51 -26.06
CA THR A 42 31.61 10.25 -26.56
C THR A 42 32.22 9.07 -25.81
N LEU A 43 32.65 8.04 -26.54
CA LEU A 43 33.38 6.87 -26.01
C LEU A 43 34.87 7.11 -26.22
N SER A 44 35.60 7.28 -25.11
CA SER A 44 37.02 7.67 -25.12
C SER A 44 37.89 6.56 -24.55
N LEU A 45 39.12 6.43 -25.04
CA LEU A 45 40.10 5.51 -24.47
C LEU A 45 40.75 6.08 -23.20
N SER A 46 40.87 5.27 -22.16
CA SER A 46 41.57 5.61 -20.93
C SER A 46 42.60 4.52 -20.58
N PRO A 47 43.91 4.83 -20.58
CA PRO A 47 44.50 6.13 -20.94
C PRO A 47 44.34 6.45 -22.43
N SER A 48 44.36 7.75 -22.77
CA SER A 48 44.28 8.20 -24.17
C SER A 48 45.41 7.58 -24.98
N THR A 49 45.03 6.90 -26.07
CA THR A 49 45.94 6.13 -26.92
C THR A 49 45.76 6.58 -28.35
N ALA A 50 46.85 6.98 -29.02
CA ALA A 50 46.78 7.40 -30.42
C ALA A 50 46.59 6.20 -31.35
N LEU A 51 45.54 6.23 -32.17
CA LEU A 51 45.18 5.12 -33.08
C LEU A 51 45.21 5.58 -34.54
N ASN A 52 46.05 4.95 -35.37
CA ASN A 52 46.19 5.31 -36.79
C ASN A 52 45.03 4.80 -37.66
N SER A 53 44.39 3.71 -37.23
CA SER A 53 43.28 3.08 -37.94
C SER A 53 42.50 2.19 -36.99
N GLY A 54 41.20 2.07 -37.21
CA GLY A 54 40.38 1.16 -36.42
C GLY A 54 38.93 1.12 -36.85
N SER A 55 38.13 0.46 -36.03
CA SER A 55 36.69 0.33 -36.20
C SER A 55 35.98 0.38 -34.87
N TRP A 56 34.81 1.01 -34.86
CA TRP A 56 33.84 0.89 -33.78
C TRP A 56 32.69 0.00 -34.22
N ALA A 57 32.25 -0.89 -33.33
CA ALA A 57 31.09 -1.74 -33.50
C ALA A 57 30.22 -1.74 -32.24
N VAL A 58 28.92 -1.94 -32.40
CA VAL A 58 27.97 -2.21 -31.30
C VAL A 58 27.26 -3.53 -31.55
N GLY A 59 27.29 -4.44 -30.57
CA GLY A 59 26.67 -5.76 -30.72
C GLY A 59 27.17 -6.55 -31.94
N GLY A 60 28.43 -6.32 -32.35
CA GLY A 60 29.04 -6.93 -33.53
C GLY A 60 28.71 -6.25 -34.88
N SER A 61 27.85 -5.23 -34.90
CA SER A 61 27.55 -4.44 -36.11
C SER A 61 28.46 -3.22 -36.19
N LEU A 62 29.11 -3.01 -37.34
CA LEU A 62 30.02 -1.87 -37.53
C LEU A 62 29.25 -0.53 -37.53
N ILE A 63 29.78 0.42 -36.77
CA ILE A 63 29.30 1.81 -36.70
C ILE A 63 30.08 2.66 -37.70
N LEU A 64 31.40 2.60 -37.59
CA LEU A 64 32.33 3.30 -38.47
C LEU A 64 33.70 2.60 -38.51
N THR A 65 34.47 2.93 -39.53
CA THR A 65 35.88 2.57 -39.69
C THR A 65 36.68 3.82 -40.03
N TRP A 66 37.96 3.87 -39.65
CA TRP A 66 38.85 4.96 -40.03
C TRP A 66 40.26 4.47 -40.36
N THR A 67 40.94 5.21 -41.22
CA THR A 67 42.35 4.99 -41.57
C THR A 67 42.99 6.34 -41.90
N GLY A 68 43.98 6.75 -41.11
CA GLY A 68 44.52 8.09 -41.16
C GLY A 68 43.42 9.13 -40.94
N ALA A 69 43.34 10.14 -41.81
CA ALA A 69 42.33 11.20 -41.74
C ALA A 69 40.97 10.83 -42.36
N GLN A 70 40.83 9.64 -42.94
CA GLN A 70 39.61 9.21 -43.63
C GLN A 70 38.75 8.35 -42.70
N GLN A 71 37.44 8.62 -42.65
CA GLN A 71 36.44 7.81 -41.93
C GLN A 71 35.30 7.39 -42.86
N ALA A 72 34.74 6.21 -42.63
CA ALA A 72 33.54 5.70 -43.30
C ALA A 72 32.53 5.27 -42.23
N VAL A 73 31.33 5.85 -42.29
CA VAL A 73 30.23 5.59 -41.34
C VAL A 73 29.20 4.69 -42.02
N PHE A 74 28.71 3.68 -41.30
CA PHE A 74 27.73 2.73 -41.81
C PHE A 74 26.30 3.31 -41.80
N PRO A 75 25.39 2.81 -42.65
CA PRO A 75 24.08 3.42 -42.89
C PRO A 75 23.27 3.79 -41.63
N ASN A 76 23.19 2.90 -40.63
CA ASN A 76 22.40 3.11 -39.40
C ASN A 76 22.90 4.27 -38.52
N HIS A 77 24.11 4.77 -38.76
CA HIS A 77 24.74 5.83 -37.97
C HIS A 77 25.14 7.05 -38.83
N THR A 78 24.70 7.10 -40.08
CA THR A 78 25.03 8.19 -41.02
C THR A 78 24.52 9.52 -40.48
N GLY A 79 25.38 10.55 -40.51
CA GLY A 79 25.04 11.90 -40.02
C GLY A 79 25.03 12.07 -38.50
N ARG A 80 25.31 11.01 -37.74
CA ARG A 80 25.29 11.04 -36.26
C ARG A 80 26.49 10.43 -35.57
N ALA A 81 27.32 9.64 -36.27
CA ALA A 81 28.57 9.12 -35.73
C ALA A 81 29.79 9.79 -36.37
N THR A 82 30.79 10.11 -35.55
CA THR A 82 32.10 10.62 -35.97
C THR A 82 33.20 10.05 -35.08
N VAL A 83 34.43 9.96 -35.60
CA VAL A 83 35.59 9.58 -34.78
C VAL A 83 36.62 10.69 -34.76
N ASP A 84 37.20 10.95 -33.59
CA ASP A 84 38.45 11.68 -33.51
C ASP A 84 39.57 10.75 -33.97
N VAL A 85 40.05 10.94 -35.20
CA VAL A 85 41.07 10.10 -35.83
C VAL A 85 42.43 10.12 -35.10
N GLN A 86 42.68 11.06 -34.20
CA GLN A 86 43.90 11.08 -33.40
C GLN A 86 43.81 10.15 -32.20
N THR A 87 42.66 10.14 -31.51
CA THR A 87 42.46 9.42 -30.24
C THR A 87 41.64 8.15 -30.38
N GLY A 88 40.98 7.96 -31.54
CA GLY A 88 40.02 6.89 -31.77
C GLY A 88 38.69 7.08 -31.04
N ALA A 89 38.43 8.23 -30.43
CA ALA A 89 37.21 8.46 -29.66
C ALA A 89 35.97 8.56 -30.56
N LEU A 90 34.95 7.74 -30.32
CA LEU A 90 33.68 7.78 -31.05
C LEU A 90 32.76 8.81 -30.42
N THR A 91 32.22 9.73 -31.21
CA THR A 91 31.08 10.58 -30.81
C THR A 91 29.84 10.14 -31.56
N LEU A 92 28.76 9.87 -30.80
CA LEU A 92 27.44 9.54 -31.31
C LEU A 92 26.43 10.59 -30.85
N THR A 93 25.83 11.32 -31.79
CA THR A 93 24.84 12.37 -31.51
C THR A 93 23.41 11.85 -31.55
N SER A 94 22.53 12.53 -30.80
CA SER A 94 21.10 12.24 -30.72
C SER A 94 20.82 10.76 -30.48
N VAL A 95 21.42 10.19 -29.42
CA VAL A 95 21.28 8.77 -29.07
C VAL A 95 19.81 8.38 -28.84
N THR A 96 19.48 7.13 -29.14
CA THR A 96 18.15 6.52 -28.99
C THR A 96 18.28 5.26 -28.13
N VAL A 97 17.16 4.71 -27.64
CA VAL A 97 17.19 3.46 -26.84
C VAL A 97 17.85 2.31 -27.61
N ALA A 98 17.70 2.27 -28.93
CA ALA A 98 18.30 1.27 -29.81
C ALA A 98 19.83 1.36 -29.92
N ASP A 99 20.43 2.48 -29.51
CA ASP A 99 21.88 2.63 -29.42
C ASP A 99 22.44 2.04 -28.11
N SER A 100 21.62 1.42 -27.26
CA SER A 100 22.13 0.67 -26.10
C SER A 100 22.83 -0.61 -26.53
N GLY A 101 23.97 -0.93 -25.92
CA GLY A 101 24.69 -2.17 -26.18
C GLY A 101 26.15 -2.12 -25.78
N ASP A 102 26.86 -3.19 -26.12
CA ASP A 102 28.30 -3.30 -25.91
C ASP A 102 29.05 -2.75 -27.13
N TYR A 103 29.75 -1.65 -26.91
CA TYR A 103 30.57 -0.99 -27.90
C TYR A 103 31.99 -1.53 -27.83
N THR A 104 32.56 -1.87 -28.98
CA THR A 104 33.92 -2.38 -29.10
C THR A 104 34.70 -1.53 -30.08
N VAL A 105 35.89 -1.11 -29.67
CA VAL A 105 36.89 -0.54 -30.56
C VAL A 105 37.95 -1.58 -30.86
N GLN A 106 38.32 -1.70 -32.12
CA GLN A 106 39.42 -2.52 -32.60
C GLN A 106 40.35 -1.67 -33.44
N SER A 107 41.66 -1.80 -33.22
CA SER A 107 42.72 -1.14 -33.98
C SER A 107 43.81 -2.15 -34.32
N THR A 108 44.44 -1.97 -35.47
CA THR A 108 45.59 -2.75 -35.95
C THR A 108 46.92 -2.00 -35.80
N SER A 109 46.89 -0.69 -35.52
CA SER A 109 48.08 0.14 -35.38
C SER A 109 47.86 1.27 -34.36
N PRO A 110 48.25 1.08 -33.07
CA PRO A 110 48.71 -0.17 -32.47
C PRO A 110 47.58 -1.20 -32.37
N MET A 111 47.95 -2.48 -32.26
CA MET A 111 46.97 -3.55 -32.05
C MET A 111 46.30 -3.36 -30.68
N LEU A 112 45.00 -3.07 -30.69
CA LEU A 112 44.22 -2.79 -29.49
C LEU A 112 42.80 -3.30 -29.68
N GLN A 113 42.22 -3.84 -28.60
CA GLN A 113 40.80 -4.10 -28.51
C GLN A 113 40.32 -3.73 -27.11
N ALA A 114 39.27 -2.92 -27.04
CA ALA A 114 38.64 -2.52 -25.79
C ALA A 114 37.13 -2.38 -25.98
N SER A 115 36.37 -2.52 -24.89
CA SER A 115 34.91 -2.46 -24.94
C SER A 115 34.32 -1.71 -23.75
N ALA A 116 33.13 -1.16 -23.92
CA ALA A 116 32.28 -0.66 -22.84
C ALA A 116 30.80 -0.79 -23.19
N SER A 117 29.97 -0.97 -22.17
CA SER A 117 28.51 -0.96 -22.33
C SER A 117 27.98 0.46 -22.25
N LEU A 118 27.08 0.83 -23.16
CA LEU A 118 26.30 2.07 -23.12
C LEU A 118 24.82 1.72 -22.92
N SER A 119 24.18 2.33 -21.93
CA SER A 119 22.73 2.25 -21.72
C SER A 119 22.08 3.58 -22.05
N VAL A 120 21.04 3.58 -22.89
CA VAL A 120 20.27 4.77 -23.25
C VAL A 120 18.81 4.59 -22.84
N TYR A 121 18.29 5.50 -22.03
CA TYR A 121 16.91 5.46 -21.55
C TYR A 121 16.10 6.67 -22.02
N GLU A 122 14.81 6.46 -22.25
CA GLU A 122 13.86 7.54 -22.52
C GLU A 122 13.28 8.06 -21.20
N LEU A 123 13.12 9.38 -21.06
CA LEU A 123 12.52 9.98 -19.86
C LEU A 123 11.05 9.57 -19.73
N ILE A 124 10.65 9.32 -18.49
CA ILE A 124 9.25 9.06 -18.14
C ILE A 124 8.45 10.35 -18.35
N SER A 125 7.33 10.25 -19.06
CA SER A 125 6.38 11.36 -19.20
C SER A 125 4.93 10.92 -18.93
N ASN A 126 4.15 11.84 -18.34
CA ASN A 126 2.71 11.72 -18.12
C ASN A 126 2.29 10.37 -17.51
N VAL A 127 2.60 10.18 -16.22
CA VAL A 127 2.17 9.00 -15.46
C VAL A 127 0.68 9.10 -15.14
N MET A 128 -0.10 8.17 -15.68
CA MET A 128 -1.55 8.14 -15.54
C MET A 128 -1.99 6.90 -14.78
N LEU A 129 -2.89 7.11 -13.81
CA LEU A 129 -3.54 6.04 -13.07
C LEU A 129 -5.01 5.97 -13.45
N THR A 130 -5.45 4.78 -13.85
CA THR A 130 -6.84 4.51 -14.25
C THR A 130 -7.43 3.44 -13.36
N ALA A 131 -8.71 3.60 -13.01
CA ALA A 131 -9.47 2.61 -12.25
C ALA A 131 -10.61 2.08 -13.11
N ASN A 132 -10.90 0.78 -13.02
CA ASN A 132 -12.04 0.17 -13.72
C ASN A 132 -13.39 0.74 -13.25
N GLN A 133 -13.50 1.06 -11.96
CA GLN A 133 -14.67 1.66 -11.32
C GLN A 133 -14.23 2.40 -10.05
N LYS A 134 -15.03 3.36 -9.58
CA LYS A 134 -14.72 4.13 -8.36
C LYS A 134 -15.68 3.87 -7.20
N ASP A 135 -16.92 3.53 -7.52
CA ASP A 135 -17.95 3.19 -6.55
C ASP A 135 -17.99 1.67 -6.40
N LEU A 136 -17.79 1.20 -5.17
CA LEU A 136 -17.58 -0.21 -4.85
C LEU A 136 -18.47 -0.61 -3.67
N VAL A 137 -18.84 -1.89 -3.61
CA VAL A 137 -19.58 -2.48 -2.49
C VAL A 137 -18.66 -3.41 -1.72
N GLU A 138 -18.64 -3.24 -0.40
CA GLU A 138 -17.80 -4.02 0.50
C GLU A 138 -18.03 -5.53 0.32
N PHE A 139 -16.94 -6.30 0.27
CA PHE A 139 -16.88 -7.76 0.07
C PHE A 139 -17.44 -8.29 -1.26
N ASN A 140 -18.12 -7.47 -2.06
CA ASN A 140 -18.74 -7.90 -3.32
C ASN A 140 -18.00 -7.36 -4.55
N SER A 141 -17.25 -6.27 -4.40
CA SER A 141 -16.50 -5.66 -5.51
C SER A 141 -15.02 -5.98 -5.46
N ALA A 142 -14.40 -5.94 -6.64
CA ALA A 142 -12.96 -5.87 -6.82
C ALA A 142 -12.57 -4.54 -7.48
N ALA A 143 -11.52 -3.92 -6.97
CA ALA A 143 -10.92 -2.72 -7.54
C ALA A 143 -9.73 -3.13 -8.42
N VAL A 144 -9.67 -2.60 -9.65
CA VAL A 144 -8.55 -2.81 -10.56
C VAL A 144 -8.01 -1.44 -10.98
N LEU A 145 -6.73 -1.23 -10.68
CA LEU A 145 -5.98 -0.01 -10.95
C LEU A 145 -4.86 -0.33 -11.95
N THR A 146 -4.79 0.44 -13.03
CA THR A 146 -3.75 0.29 -14.07
C THR A 146 -2.96 1.59 -14.21
N CYS A 147 -1.64 1.46 -14.10
CA CYS A 147 -0.68 2.55 -14.22
C CYS A 147 -0.05 2.53 -15.61
N SER A 148 0.00 3.69 -16.27
CA SER A 148 0.56 3.85 -17.61
C SER A 148 1.37 5.13 -17.72
N VAL A 149 2.25 5.20 -18.72
CA VAL A 149 3.05 6.40 -19.05
C VAL A 149 2.91 6.70 -20.53
N SER A 150 3.09 7.96 -20.93
CA SER A 150 3.06 8.34 -22.36
C SER A 150 4.38 8.06 -23.07
N SER A 151 5.51 8.14 -22.37
CA SER A 151 6.83 7.76 -22.85
C SER A 151 7.69 7.25 -21.70
N GLY A 152 8.75 6.51 -22.02
CA GLY A 152 9.71 5.98 -21.07
C GLY A 152 10.12 4.55 -21.38
N SER A 153 11.35 4.20 -21.02
CA SER A 153 11.90 2.84 -21.19
C SER A 153 12.38 2.25 -19.87
N SER A 154 12.42 0.90 -19.82
CA SER A 154 12.85 0.10 -18.66
C SER A 154 12.20 0.54 -17.35
N LEU A 155 10.87 0.52 -17.36
CA LEU A 155 10.03 1.03 -16.28
C LEU A 155 9.90 0.01 -15.14
N SER A 156 9.98 0.52 -13.92
CA SER A 156 9.62 -0.18 -12.69
C SER A 156 8.47 0.54 -12.01
N PHE A 157 7.47 -0.21 -11.55
CA PHE A 157 6.25 0.31 -10.93
C PHE A 157 6.21 0.00 -9.43
N LEU A 158 5.76 0.97 -8.65
CA LEU A 158 5.59 0.90 -7.21
C LEU A 158 4.24 1.49 -6.80
N TRP A 159 3.43 0.70 -6.11
CA TRP A 159 2.10 1.09 -5.67
C TRP A 159 2.12 1.71 -4.29
N MET A 160 1.41 2.83 -4.14
CA MET A 160 1.31 3.57 -2.89
C MET A 160 -0.15 3.74 -2.49
N ASN A 161 -0.46 3.57 -1.21
CA ASN A 161 -1.68 4.01 -0.56
C ASN A 161 -1.32 5.13 0.42
N GLY A 162 -1.60 6.38 0.05
CA GLY A 162 -1.04 7.55 0.71
C GLY A 162 0.49 7.51 0.68
N SER A 163 1.12 7.50 1.85
CA SER A 163 2.57 7.40 2.02
C SER A 163 3.09 5.96 2.15
N SER A 164 2.21 4.97 2.24
CA SER A 164 2.58 3.58 2.49
C SER A 164 2.65 2.79 1.20
N GLU A 165 3.67 1.94 1.07
CA GLU A 165 3.77 1.01 -0.05
C GLU A 165 2.70 -0.09 0.06
N VAL A 166 2.08 -0.41 -1.07
CA VAL A 166 1.12 -1.51 -1.17
C VAL A 166 1.87 -2.78 -1.53
N THR A 167 1.79 -3.78 -0.65
CA THR A 167 2.39 -5.10 -0.88
C THR A 167 1.34 -6.14 -1.25
N GLY A 168 1.79 -7.18 -1.95
CA GLY A 168 0.93 -8.30 -2.33
C GLY A 168 0.45 -9.09 -1.11
N SER A 169 -0.77 -9.61 -1.19
CA SER A 169 -1.40 -10.52 -0.22
C SER A 169 -2.43 -11.39 -0.93
N ASP A 170 -3.12 -12.29 -0.22
CA ASP A 170 -4.18 -13.12 -0.83
C ASP A 170 -5.26 -12.27 -1.53
N ARG A 171 -5.63 -11.12 -0.95
CA ARG A 171 -6.61 -10.18 -1.54
C ARG A 171 -5.98 -9.21 -2.55
N VAL A 172 -4.72 -8.84 -2.36
CA VAL A 172 -4.05 -7.78 -3.11
C VAL A 172 -3.06 -8.38 -4.10
N GLN A 173 -3.37 -8.32 -5.39
CA GLN A 173 -2.56 -8.90 -6.46
C GLN A 173 -1.91 -7.80 -7.29
N ILE A 174 -0.60 -7.92 -7.53
CA ILE A 174 0.18 -7.01 -8.37
C ILE A 174 0.68 -7.81 -9.56
N THR A 175 0.31 -7.37 -10.77
CA THR A 175 0.47 -8.14 -12.02
C THR A 175 0.98 -7.23 -13.15
N ASP A 176 1.19 -7.81 -14.34
CA ASP A 176 1.65 -7.10 -15.55
C ASP A 176 2.99 -6.36 -15.37
N GLY A 177 3.98 -7.01 -14.77
CA GLY A 177 5.25 -6.34 -14.45
C GLY A 177 5.09 -5.21 -13.43
N ASN A 178 4.13 -5.38 -12.51
CA ASN A 178 3.71 -4.44 -11.48
C ASN A 178 2.92 -3.21 -11.97
N SER A 179 2.53 -3.12 -13.24
CA SER A 179 1.72 -1.99 -13.74
C SER A 179 0.23 -2.09 -13.38
N THR A 180 -0.23 -3.23 -12.85
CA THR A 180 -1.64 -3.46 -12.51
C THR A 180 -1.78 -3.92 -11.05
N LEU A 181 -2.60 -3.21 -10.28
CA LEU A 181 -2.98 -3.54 -8.90
C LEU A 181 -4.45 -3.95 -8.84
N THR A 182 -4.71 -5.15 -8.33
CA THR A 182 -6.07 -5.67 -8.09
C THR A 182 -6.28 -5.89 -6.60
N ILE A 183 -7.38 -5.35 -6.05
CA ILE A 183 -7.82 -5.57 -4.68
C ILE A 183 -9.15 -6.32 -4.73
N ASN A 184 -9.11 -7.61 -4.41
CA ASN A 184 -10.28 -8.48 -4.34
C ASN A 184 -11.00 -8.33 -2.99
N ASN A 185 -12.32 -8.50 -2.99
CA ASN A 185 -13.17 -8.40 -1.80
C ASN A 185 -12.83 -7.15 -0.99
N VAL A 186 -13.02 -5.99 -1.62
CA VAL A 186 -12.65 -4.70 -1.03
C VAL A 186 -13.36 -4.47 0.31
N THR A 187 -12.65 -3.84 1.24
CA THR A 187 -13.17 -3.47 2.56
C THR A 187 -13.36 -1.97 2.67
N ARG A 188 -14.15 -1.49 3.63
CA ARG A 188 -14.34 -0.05 3.88
C ARG A 188 -13.06 0.73 4.19
N TYR A 189 -11.94 0.03 4.42
CA TYR A 189 -10.61 0.60 4.69
C TYR A 189 -9.74 0.74 3.43
N ASP A 190 -10.15 0.16 2.30
CA ASP A 190 -9.41 0.18 1.03
C ASP A 190 -9.75 1.43 0.19
N LYS A 191 -10.04 2.58 0.82
CA LYS A 191 -10.52 3.80 0.12
C LYS A 191 -9.44 4.57 -0.64
N GLY A 192 -8.16 4.26 -0.40
CA GLY A 192 -7.04 5.04 -0.91
C GLY A 192 -6.66 6.23 -0.01
N PRO A 193 -5.93 7.23 -0.53
CA PRO A 193 -5.65 7.48 -1.95
C PRO A 193 -4.57 6.55 -2.53
N PHE A 194 -4.90 5.85 -3.62
CA PHE A 194 -3.92 5.07 -4.37
C PHE A 194 -3.17 5.94 -5.37
N SER A 195 -1.86 5.76 -5.47
CA SER A 195 -1.03 6.33 -6.53
C SER A 195 0.01 5.31 -6.99
N CYS A 196 0.52 5.52 -8.19
CA CYS A 196 1.56 4.69 -8.78
C CYS A 196 2.81 5.54 -9.01
N ARG A 197 3.94 5.09 -8.47
CA ARG A 197 5.27 5.63 -8.74
C ARG A 197 5.92 4.80 -9.83
N VAL A 198 6.47 5.46 -10.82
CA VAL A 198 7.18 4.84 -11.94
C VAL A 198 8.61 5.36 -11.95
N ILE A 199 9.58 4.46 -12.07
CA ILE A 199 11.00 4.78 -11.98
C ILE A 199 11.72 4.11 -13.14
N ASN A 200 12.68 4.81 -13.72
CA ASN A 200 13.72 4.23 -14.57
C ASN A 200 15.09 4.81 -14.16
N PRO A 201 16.21 4.36 -14.75
CA PRO A 201 17.54 4.77 -14.30
C PRO A 201 17.88 6.27 -14.44
N VAL A 202 17.10 7.03 -15.22
CA VAL A 202 17.36 8.44 -15.53
C VAL A 202 16.26 9.40 -15.07
N SER A 203 15.09 8.89 -14.67
CA SER A 203 13.92 9.68 -14.32
C SER A 203 12.94 8.92 -13.42
N ASN A 204 12.04 9.66 -12.79
CA ASN A 204 10.93 9.10 -12.03
C ASN A 204 9.67 9.96 -12.24
N GLY A 205 8.51 9.36 -12.00
CA GLY A 205 7.23 10.04 -12.03
C GLY A 205 6.25 9.42 -11.05
N ILE A 206 5.22 10.18 -10.70
CA ILE A 206 4.12 9.73 -9.84
C ILE A 206 2.79 10.12 -10.49
N SER A 207 1.81 9.22 -10.43
CA SER A 207 0.47 9.48 -10.91
C SER A 207 -0.28 10.46 -10.00
N GLY A 208 -1.36 11.04 -10.51
CA GLY A 208 -2.40 11.59 -9.65
C GLY A 208 -3.03 10.51 -8.75
N PRO A 209 -3.58 10.88 -7.58
CA PRO A 209 -4.22 9.93 -6.67
C PRO A 209 -5.61 9.50 -7.17
N VAL A 210 -6.00 8.27 -6.84
CA VAL A 210 -7.36 7.74 -7.02
C VAL A 210 -7.92 7.33 -5.65
N ASN A 211 -9.13 7.81 -5.35
CA ASN A 211 -9.91 7.39 -4.19
C ASN A 211 -11.12 6.56 -4.63
N PHE A 212 -11.48 5.59 -3.81
CA PHE A 212 -12.70 4.79 -3.96
C PHE A 212 -13.79 5.26 -3.01
N THR A 213 -15.03 5.20 -3.48
CA THR A 213 -16.22 5.28 -2.64
C THR A 213 -16.67 3.86 -2.33
N ILE A 214 -16.55 3.43 -1.08
CA ILE A 214 -16.91 2.06 -0.68
C ILE A 214 -18.16 2.09 0.17
N SER A 215 -19.24 1.51 -0.34
CA SER A 215 -20.52 1.34 0.34
C SER A 215 -20.55 0.07 1.17
N TYR A 216 -21.07 0.18 2.39
CA TYR A 216 -21.10 -0.89 3.38
C TYR A 216 -22.23 -0.68 4.40
N GLY A 217 -22.49 -1.69 5.21
CA GLY A 217 -23.47 -1.62 6.29
C GLY A 217 -24.93 -1.60 5.82
N PRO A 218 -25.89 -1.47 6.75
CA PRO A 218 -25.68 -1.13 8.15
C PRO A 218 -25.18 -2.32 8.97
N ASP A 219 -24.18 -2.07 9.80
CA ASP A 219 -23.69 -3.02 10.82
C ASP A 219 -23.31 -2.27 12.11
N ASN A 220 -22.84 -3.01 13.11
CA ASN A 220 -22.43 -2.48 14.41
C ASN A 220 -23.47 -1.54 15.03
N MET A 221 -24.73 -2.00 15.06
CA MET A 221 -25.85 -1.28 15.63
C MET A 221 -25.60 -0.99 17.12
N ALA A 222 -25.98 0.21 17.58
CA ALA A 222 -25.96 0.58 18.98
C ALA A 222 -27.26 1.28 19.37
N LEU A 223 -27.75 1.00 20.57
CA LEU A 223 -28.96 1.61 21.13
C LEU A 223 -28.70 1.97 22.59
N THR A 224 -28.85 3.24 22.92
CA THR A 224 -28.72 3.77 24.28
C THR A 224 -30.00 4.44 24.73
N VAL A 225 -30.26 4.44 26.03
CA VAL A 225 -31.44 5.09 26.63
C VAL A 225 -30.96 6.14 27.62
N ASN A 226 -31.28 7.41 27.39
CA ASN A 226 -30.77 8.56 28.16
C ASN A 226 -29.23 8.59 28.22
N GLY A 227 -28.56 8.17 27.14
CA GLY A 227 -27.10 8.07 27.07
C GLY A 227 -26.48 7.00 27.98
N ARG A 228 -27.30 6.07 28.49
CA ARG A 228 -26.88 4.99 29.39
C ARG A 228 -27.28 3.63 28.82
N ASN A 229 -26.63 2.59 29.34
CA ASN A 229 -26.99 1.19 29.07
C ASN A 229 -28.00 0.65 30.10
N THR A 230 -28.70 1.53 30.82
CA THR A 230 -29.72 1.15 31.81
C THR A 230 -31.04 0.83 31.14
N THR A 231 -31.71 -0.22 31.60
CA THR A 231 -32.99 -0.70 31.05
C THR A 231 -34.17 -0.50 31.99
N SER A 232 -33.95 -0.02 33.22
CA SER A 232 -35.00 0.18 34.23
C SER A 232 -35.21 1.67 34.53
N PHE A 233 -36.46 2.11 34.45
CA PHE A 233 -36.83 3.51 34.63
C PHE A 233 -38.09 3.65 35.49
N SER A 234 -38.23 4.81 36.14
CA SER A 234 -39.42 5.14 36.92
C SER A 234 -40.54 5.64 36.02
N ALA A 235 -41.78 5.25 36.32
CA ALA A 235 -42.96 5.85 35.72
C ALA A 235 -42.96 7.38 35.95
N GLY A 236 -43.31 8.14 34.92
CA GLY A 236 -43.25 9.61 34.90
C GLY A 236 -41.91 10.20 34.43
N SER A 237 -40.89 9.38 34.16
CA SER A 237 -39.62 9.85 33.57
C SER A 237 -39.75 10.14 32.06
N ASN A 238 -38.81 10.90 31.53
CA ASN A 238 -38.64 11.09 30.09
C ASN A 238 -37.50 10.19 29.60
N LEU A 239 -37.74 9.44 28.53
CA LEU A 239 -36.76 8.57 27.89
C LEU A 239 -36.42 9.09 26.51
N THR A 240 -35.14 9.13 26.21
CA THR A 240 -34.59 9.45 24.90
C THR A 240 -33.77 8.25 24.45
N LEU A 241 -34.31 7.49 23.50
CA LEU A 241 -33.62 6.37 22.89
C LEU A 241 -32.84 6.89 21.68
N LEU A 242 -31.54 6.58 21.64
CA LEU A 242 -30.67 6.93 20.53
C LEU A 242 -30.16 5.65 19.88
N CYS A 243 -30.42 5.53 18.58
CA CYS A 243 -29.96 4.45 17.73
C CYS A 243 -28.91 4.94 16.74
N SER A 244 -27.87 4.13 16.52
CA SER A 244 -26.87 4.36 15.49
C SER A 244 -26.46 3.04 14.83
N ALA A 245 -25.97 3.15 13.59
CA ALA A 245 -25.42 2.05 12.80
C ALA A 245 -24.23 2.56 12.00
N GLN A 246 -23.22 1.72 11.79
CA GLN A 246 -22.16 2.01 10.83
C GLN A 246 -22.65 1.67 9.44
N SER A 247 -22.74 2.67 8.57
CA SER A 247 -23.25 2.51 7.21
C SER A 247 -22.69 3.59 6.30
N ASN A 248 -22.38 3.23 5.05
CA ASN A 248 -22.12 4.19 3.98
C ASN A 248 -22.87 3.76 2.70
N PRO A 249 -23.75 4.58 2.11
CA PRO A 249 -24.31 5.80 2.69
C PRO A 249 -25.05 5.53 4.02
N GLU A 250 -25.44 6.59 4.72
CA GLU A 250 -26.18 6.45 5.99
C GLU A 250 -27.44 5.59 5.82
N ALA A 251 -27.71 4.73 6.81
CA ALA A 251 -28.86 3.85 6.79
C ALA A 251 -30.15 4.58 7.19
N GLN A 252 -31.26 4.19 6.60
CA GLN A 252 -32.59 4.60 7.02
C GLN A 252 -32.96 3.88 8.31
N LEU A 253 -33.33 4.64 9.34
CA LEU A 253 -33.68 4.12 10.66
C LEU A 253 -35.19 4.20 10.90
N GLN A 254 -35.76 3.13 11.45
CA GLN A 254 -37.17 3.05 11.84
C GLN A 254 -37.34 2.34 13.20
N TRP A 255 -38.25 2.84 14.02
CA TRP A 255 -38.51 2.27 15.34
C TRP A 255 -39.67 1.27 15.35
N ALA A 256 -39.60 0.30 16.26
CA ALA A 256 -40.68 -0.62 16.57
C ALA A 256 -40.84 -0.80 18.09
N PHE A 257 -42.07 -1.02 18.55
CA PHE A 257 -42.38 -1.33 19.94
C PHE A 257 -43.23 -2.60 20.00
N GLY A 258 -42.80 -3.59 20.78
CA GLY A 258 -43.53 -4.86 20.89
C GLY A 258 -43.63 -5.64 19.57
N GLY A 259 -42.75 -5.36 18.60
CA GLY A 259 -42.78 -5.95 17.25
C GLY A 259 -43.59 -5.16 16.21
N GLU A 260 -44.34 -4.12 16.62
CA GLU A 260 -45.10 -3.27 15.69
C GLU A 260 -44.30 -2.02 15.32
N LEU A 261 -44.33 -1.65 14.03
CA LEU A 261 -43.64 -0.46 13.53
C LEU A 261 -44.28 0.81 14.09
N LEU A 262 -43.43 1.69 14.61
CA LEU A 262 -43.82 3.05 14.98
C LEU A 262 -43.75 3.96 13.77
N ASN A 263 -44.58 5.00 13.77
CA ASN A 263 -44.49 6.09 12.79
C ASN A 263 -43.39 7.09 13.20
N THR A 264 -42.20 6.58 13.47
CA THR A 264 -41.04 7.36 13.90
C THR A 264 -39.80 6.81 13.22
N THR A 265 -39.12 7.70 12.49
CA THR A 265 -37.92 7.41 11.72
C THR A 265 -36.76 8.26 12.21
N GLY A 266 -35.54 7.83 11.91
CA GLY A 266 -34.31 8.52 12.30
C GLY A 266 -33.73 8.01 13.62
N PRO A 267 -32.63 8.63 14.07
CA PRO A 267 -31.81 8.09 15.15
C PRO A 267 -32.44 8.23 16.54
N LEU A 268 -33.45 9.08 16.71
CA LEU A 268 -34.00 9.46 18.02
C LEU A 268 -35.45 9.00 18.18
N LEU A 269 -35.76 8.40 19.32
CA LEU A 269 -37.13 8.18 19.79
C LEU A 269 -37.28 8.79 21.17
N GLU A 270 -38.16 9.79 21.29
CA GLU A 270 -38.47 10.46 22.55
C GLU A 270 -39.80 9.95 23.13
N LEU A 271 -39.78 9.57 24.39
CA LEU A 271 -40.94 9.14 25.15
C LEU A 271 -41.06 10.03 26.39
N LEU A 272 -42.13 10.81 26.47
CA LEU A 272 -42.37 11.74 27.59
C LEU A 272 -43.31 11.11 28.62
N ILE A 273 -43.02 11.33 29.90
CA ILE A 273 -43.86 10.93 31.04
C ILE A 273 -44.29 9.45 30.92
N VAL A 274 -43.30 8.55 30.87
CA VAL A 274 -43.56 7.15 30.52
C VAL A 274 -44.37 6.40 31.58
N GLY A 275 -45.28 5.54 31.16
CA GLY A 275 -46.10 4.69 32.04
C GLY A 275 -45.72 3.22 32.02
N GLU A 276 -46.18 2.44 33.00
CA GLU A 276 -45.87 0.99 33.12
C GLU A 276 -46.22 0.19 31.85
N LYS A 277 -47.30 0.56 31.15
CA LYS A 277 -47.75 -0.08 29.89
C LYS A 277 -46.80 0.11 28.71
N GLN A 278 -45.88 1.07 28.81
CA GLN A 278 -44.83 1.29 27.80
C GLN A 278 -43.59 0.44 28.11
N SER A 279 -43.62 -0.40 29.15
CA SER A 279 -42.59 -1.43 29.32
C SER A 279 -42.66 -2.42 28.17
N GLY A 280 -41.51 -2.76 27.60
CA GLY A 280 -41.46 -3.73 26.52
C GLY A 280 -40.20 -3.65 25.69
N SER A 281 -40.25 -4.35 24.58
CA SER A 281 -39.17 -4.45 23.60
C SER A 281 -39.22 -3.25 22.65
N TYR A 282 -38.16 -2.44 22.67
CA TYR A 282 -37.94 -1.36 21.72
C TYR A 282 -36.87 -1.79 20.73
N SER A 283 -37.21 -1.80 19.45
CA SER A 283 -36.30 -2.19 18.38
C SER A 283 -36.04 -1.00 17.45
N CYS A 284 -34.79 -0.84 17.06
CA CYS A 284 -34.38 0.05 15.98
C CYS A 284 -33.96 -0.80 14.79
N LEU A 285 -34.59 -0.54 13.63
CA LEU A 285 -34.37 -1.20 12.37
C LEU A 285 -33.55 -0.26 11.48
N ALA A 286 -32.53 -0.77 10.81
CA ALA A 286 -31.67 -0.03 9.91
C ALA A 286 -31.64 -0.68 8.53
N LEU A 287 -31.74 0.12 7.46
CA LEU A 287 -31.65 -0.33 6.07
C LEU A 287 -30.72 0.59 5.27
N ASN A 288 -29.71 0.03 4.61
CA ASN A 288 -28.93 0.76 3.61
C ASN A 288 -29.45 0.39 2.22
N ASN A 289 -30.14 1.33 1.57
CA ASN A 289 -30.75 1.10 0.24
C ASN A 289 -29.72 0.91 -0.88
N HIS A 290 -28.47 1.33 -0.68
CA HIS A 290 -27.44 1.15 -1.70
C HIS A 290 -26.87 -0.27 -1.70
N THR A 291 -26.62 -0.83 -0.50
CA THR A 291 -26.12 -2.20 -0.33
C THR A 291 -27.25 -3.23 -0.26
N ASN A 292 -28.50 -2.79 -0.02
CA ASN A 292 -29.66 -3.62 0.31
C ASN A 292 -29.48 -4.50 1.56
N VAL A 293 -28.57 -4.10 2.45
CA VAL A 293 -28.36 -4.79 3.74
C VAL A 293 -29.27 -4.15 4.78
N ASN A 294 -29.81 -4.97 5.67
CA ASN A 294 -30.57 -4.53 6.85
C ASN A 294 -29.93 -5.08 8.13
N SER A 295 -30.17 -4.38 9.24
CA SER A 295 -29.76 -4.77 10.58
C SER A 295 -30.77 -4.26 11.59
N ASN A 296 -30.77 -4.82 12.79
CA ASN A 296 -31.60 -4.32 13.88
C ASN A 296 -30.92 -4.51 15.24
N ILE A 297 -31.40 -3.74 16.22
CA ILE A 297 -31.01 -3.90 17.62
C ILE A 297 -32.25 -3.70 18.48
N THR A 298 -32.33 -4.48 19.55
CA THR A 298 -33.49 -4.49 20.44
C THR A 298 -33.05 -4.37 21.89
N THR A 299 -33.72 -3.49 22.63
CA THR A 299 -33.54 -3.31 24.07
C THR A 299 -34.88 -3.40 24.77
N ASN A 300 -34.94 -4.23 25.82
CA ASN A 300 -36.12 -4.32 26.68
C ASN A 300 -36.05 -3.24 27.76
N ILE A 301 -37.05 -2.37 27.80
CA ILE A 301 -37.18 -1.29 28.78
C ILE A 301 -38.25 -1.69 29.80
N MET A 302 -37.89 -1.65 31.09
CA MET A 302 -38.79 -1.86 32.22
C MET A 302 -39.12 -0.52 32.86
N ILE A 303 -40.41 -0.19 32.91
CA ILE A 303 -40.93 1.02 33.57
C ILE A 303 -41.78 0.58 34.75
N ALA A 304 -41.33 0.90 35.95
CA ALA A 304 -42.04 0.58 37.18
C ALA A 304 -42.39 1.87 37.94
N LYS A 305 -43.50 1.86 38.68
CA LYS A 305 -43.73 2.92 39.68
C LYS A 305 -42.60 2.89 40.69
N SER A 306 -42.05 4.06 41.02
CA SER A 306 -41.15 4.21 42.16
C SER A 306 -41.84 3.59 43.39
N PRO A 307 -41.14 2.78 44.21
CA PRO A 307 -41.71 2.31 45.46
C PRO A 307 -42.08 3.55 46.26
N LEU A 308 -43.39 3.75 46.43
CA LEU A 308 -43.89 4.92 47.14
C LEU A 308 -43.26 4.92 48.53
N SER A 309 -42.74 6.10 48.90
CA SER A 309 -42.65 6.64 50.26
C SER A 309 -44.03 6.60 50.93
N GLY A 310 -44.63 5.42 51.08
CA GLY A 310 -45.78 5.18 51.91
C GLY A 310 -45.30 5.12 53.35
N SER A 311 -45.08 6.27 53.98
CA SER A 311 -45.10 6.31 55.44
C SER A 311 -46.54 6.02 55.84
N ASP A 312 -46.83 4.75 56.09
CA ASP A 312 -48.00 4.35 56.88
C ASP A 312 -47.78 4.94 58.27
N ARG A 313 -48.24 6.18 58.49
CA ARG A 313 -48.27 6.82 59.81
C ARG A 313 -49.33 6.09 60.62
N ARG A 314 -48.98 4.91 61.14
CA ARG A 314 -49.66 4.38 62.32
C ARG A 314 -49.24 5.25 63.49
N ALA A 315 -50.08 6.21 63.82
CA ALA A 315 -50.04 6.87 65.12
C ALA A 315 -50.22 5.79 66.18
N VAL A 316 -49.14 5.45 66.88
CA VAL A 316 -49.24 4.69 68.13
C VAL A 316 -49.55 5.70 69.20
N ASP A 317 -50.82 5.75 69.56
CA ASP A 317 -51.34 6.49 70.70
C ASP A 317 -50.80 5.81 71.97
N VAL A 318 -49.80 6.41 72.62
CA VAL A 318 -49.27 5.92 73.90
C VAL A 318 -50.08 6.57 75.01
N GLY A 319 -51.21 5.95 75.33
CA GLY A 319 -51.94 6.19 76.56
C GLY A 319 -51.10 5.75 77.77
N LEU A 320 -50.72 6.74 78.60
CA LEU A 320 -50.20 6.57 79.95
C LEU A 320 -51.22 5.86 80.85
N LEU A 321 -50.79 4.85 81.62
CA LEU A 321 -51.34 4.40 82.92
C LEU A 321 -50.41 3.32 83.55
N PRO A 322 -50.44 3.08 84.88
CA PRO A 322 -49.27 3.16 85.75
C PRO A 322 -48.72 1.78 86.16
N LEU A 323 -47.43 1.76 86.54
CA LEU A 323 -46.75 0.60 87.14
C LEU A 323 -47.40 0.17 88.46
N LEU A 324 -47.95 -1.04 88.48
CA LEU A 324 -48.27 -1.78 89.70
C LEU A 324 -47.06 -2.62 90.14
N LEU A 325 -46.72 -2.43 91.42
CA LEU A 325 -45.70 -3.14 92.18
C LEU A 325 -46.01 -4.64 92.26
N PHE A 326 -44.98 -5.48 92.07
CA PHE A 326 -44.92 -6.79 92.72
C PHE A 326 -43.54 -7.04 93.31
N VAL A 327 -43.57 -7.36 94.59
CA VAL A 327 -42.46 -7.68 95.50
C VAL A 327 -42.19 -9.19 95.45
N GLY A 328 -40.94 -9.61 95.61
CA GLY A 328 -40.55 -10.95 96.09
C GLY A 328 -39.31 -11.49 95.39
N PHE A 329 -38.09 -11.26 95.89
CA PHE A 329 -37.34 -11.92 97.00
C PHE A 329 -36.57 -13.22 96.62
N LEU A 330 -35.25 -13.13 96.86
CA LEU A 330 -34.25 -14.12 97.33
C LEU A 330 -33.71 -15.25 96.42
N SER A 331 -32.39 -15.19 96.15
CA SER A 331 -31.32 -15.89 96.91
C SER A 331 -29.98 -15.66 96.19
N SER A 332 -29.04 -14.87 96.73
CA SER A 332 -27.93 -15.20 97.65
C SER A 332 -26.97 -16.31 97.19
N TRP A 333 -25.70 -15.93 96.90
CA TRP A 333 -24.41 -16.48 97.40
C TRP A 333 -23.24 -15.96 96.53
N GLN A 334 -22.40 -15.03 97.02
CA GLN A 334 -21.03 -15.22 97.59
C GLN A 334 -20.03 -15.94 96.66
N GLY A 335 -18.83 -15.45 96.34
CA GLY A 335 -18.04 -14.28 96.71
C GLY A 335 -16.55 -14.43 96.31
N LYS A 336 -15.76 -13.35 96.46
CA LYS A 336 -14.27 -13.23 96.49
C LYS A 336 -13.52 -13.61 95.19
N LEU A 337 -12.51 -12.87 94.70
CA LEU A 337 -11.55 -11.91 95.26
C LEU A 337 -11.26 -10.82 94.21
#